data_AF-A0A2S3U1P0-F1
#
_entry.id   AF-A0A2S3U1P0-F1
#
_cell.length_a   1.000
_cell.length_b   1.000
_cell.length_c   1.000
_cell.angle_alpha   90.00
_cell.angle_beta   90.00
_cell.angle_gamma   90.00
#
_symmetry.space_group_name_H-M   'P 1'
#
loop_
_entity.id
_entity.type
_entity.pdbx_description
1 polymer ?
#
loop_
_entity_poly.entity_id
_entity_poly.type
_entity_poly.pdbx_seq_one_letter_code
_entity_poly.pdbx_strand_id
1 'polypeptide(L)'
;MGWTGTNGKTTVTHLIEQIYRDQQQAIGLIGTMYRKIKDEKLPTANTTPDAITTQRTLAAMRDAGVETVAMEVSSIALVLGRVWGIDYDIAVFTNLTQDHLDFHKTMAKYTEAKAMLFAQLGNKYSADGTNKVAVLNTDDPVGREFETVYGSSTY
;
A
#
# COMPACT_ATOMS: atom_id res chain seq x y z
N MET A 1 -6.17 1.28 -0.91
CA MET A 1 -4.91 2.03 -1.16
C MET A 1 -3.72 1.34 -0.47
N GLY A 2 -2.57 1.21 -1.15
CA GLY A 2 -1.36 0.54 -0.63
C GLY A 2 -0.13 1.45 -0.62
N TRP A 3 0.54 1.56 0.53
CA TRP A 3 1.78 2.35 0.70
C TRP A 3 3.00 1.45 0.81
N THR A 4 4.00 1.69 -0.04
CA THR A 4 5.31 1.07 0.07
C THR A 4 6.44 2.10 0.08
N GLY A 5 7.57 1.70 0.61
CA GLY A 5 8.77 2.52 0.79
C GLY A 5 9.55 2.07 2.02
N THR A 6 10.76 2.60 2.21
CA THR A 6 11.56 2.32 3.41
C THR A 6 10.92 3.02 4.60
N ASN A 7 10.75 4.34 4.54
CA ASN A 7 10.24 5.15 5.64
C ASN A 7 8.93 5.89 5.31
N GLY A 8 8.21 6.31 6.34
CA GLY A 8 7.06 7.20 6.22
C GLY A 8 5.71 6.53 5.92
N LYS A 9 5.65 5.21 5.70
CA LYS A 9 4.39 4.47 5.45
C LYS A 9 3.36 4.73 6.56
N THR A 10 3.71 4.46 7.81
CA THR A 10 2.83 4.66 8.97
C THR A 10 2.40 6.12 9.12
N THR A 11 3.31 7.08 8.92
CA THR A 11 2.99 8.51 9.02
C THR A 11 1.96 8.91 7.97
N VAL A 12 2.19 8.54 6.70
CA VAL A 12 1.29 8.92 5.60
C VAL A 12 -0.06 8.22 5.72
N THR A 13 -0.10 6.93 6.09
CA THR A 13 -1.39 6.24 6.27
C THR A 13 -2.24 6.86 7.38
N HIS A 14 -1.63 7.35 8.46
CA HIS A 14 -2.36 8.06 9.52
C HIS A 14 -2.78 9.47 9.10
N LEU A 15 -1.98 10.19 8.32
CA LEU A 15 -2.40 11.49 7.76
C LEU A 15 -3.63 11.32 6.86
N ILE A 16 -3.63 10.30 5.98
CA ILE A 16 -4.79 9.96 5.16
C ILE A 16 -5.99 9.58 6.03
N GLU A 17 -5.78 8.81 7.10
CA GLU A 17 -6.85 8.49 8.05
C GLU A 17 -7.50 9.74 8.64
N GLN A 18 -6.69 10.72 9.07
CA GLN A 18 -7.20 11.98 9.63
C GLN A 18 -8.01 12.76 8.59
N ILE A 19 -7.53 12.86 7.35
CA ILE A 19 -8.23 13.55 6.26
C ILE A 19 -9.63 12.95 6.00
N TYR A 20 -9.75 11.62 6.04
CA TYR A 20 -11.05 10.94 5.90
C TYR A 20 -11.96 11.18 7.11
N ARG A 21 -11.39 11.15 8.33
CA ARG A 21 -12.12 11.43 9.57
C ARG A 21 -12.66 12.85 9.63
N ASP A 22 -11.88 13.84 9.21
CA ASP A 22 -12.29 15.25 9.14
C ASP A 22 -13.47 15.47 8.18
N GLN A 23 -13.59 14.60 7.17
CA GLN A 23 -14.72 14.56 6.23
C GLN A 23 -15.86 13.63 6.69
N GLN A 24 -15.80 13.11 7.92
CA GLN A 24 -16.79 12.17 8.48
C GLN A 24 -16.94 10.87 7.67
N GLN A 25 -15.91 10.47 6.92
CA GLN A 25 -15.88 9.25 6.13
C GLN A 25 -15.16 8.12 6.88
N ALA A 26 -15.72 6.90 6.80
CA ALA A 26 -15.13 5.73 7.42
C ALA A 26 -13.93 5.22 6.61
N ILE A 27 -12.81 4.98 7.29
CA ILE A 27 -11.59 4.43 6.71
C ILE A 27 -11.02 3.33 7.60
N GLY A 28 -10.50 2.28 6.97
CA GLY A 28 -9.76 1.20 7.61
C GLY A 28 -8.25 1.43 7.54
N LEU A 29 -7.52 0.98 8.56
CA LEU A 29 -6.06 0.95 8.55
C LEU A 29 -5.54 -0.47 8.70
N ILE A 30 -4.49 -0.81 7.96
CA ILE A 30 -3.70 -2.04 8.16
C ILE A 30 -2.23 -1.62 8.14
N GLY A 31 -1.53 -1.69 9.27
CA GLY A 31 -0.15 -1.21 9.33
C GLY A 31 0.64 -1.72 10.52
N THR A 32 1.80 -1.12 10.76
CA THR A 32 2.76 -1.56 11.81
C THR A 32 2.17 -1.52 13.21
N MET A 33 1.37 -0.50 13.52
CA MET A 33 0.85 -0.30 14.87
C MET A 33 -0.34 -1.21 15.19
N TYR A 34 -1.24 -1.39 14.23
CA TYR A 34 -2.49 -2.13 14.39
C TYR A 34 -3.20 -2.29 13.05
N ARG A 35 -4.25 -3.10 13.09
CA ARG A 35 -5.36 -3.04 12.12
C ARG A 35 -6.48 -2.25 12.77
N LYS A 36 -7.13 -1.33 12.05
CA LYS A 36 -8.18 -0.48 12.60
C LYS A 36 -9.42 -0.54 11.73
N ILE A 37 -10.56 -0.86 12.32
CA ILE A 37 -11.87 -0.88 11.67
C ILE A 37 -12.70 0.22 12.33
N LYS A 38 -12.93 1.34 11.63
CA LYS A 38 -13.50 2.56 12.22
C LYS A 38 -12.70 3.01 13.44
N ASP A 39 -13.23 2.85 14.65
CA ASP A 39 -12.57 3.22 15.91
C ASP A 39 -11.97 2.01 16.64
N GLU A 40 -12.31 0.79 16.23
CA GLU A 40 -11.79 -0.43 16.85
C GLU A 40 -10.36 -0.71 16.37
N LYS A 41 -9.44 -0.90 17.32
CA LYS A 41 -8.05 -1.28 17.05
C LYS A 41 -7.84 -2.75 17.39
N LEU A 42 -7.36 -3.51 16.40
CA LEU A 42 -7.00 -4.91 16.50
C LEU A 42 -5.47 -5.04 16.46
N PRO A 43 -4.86 -5.85 17.33
CA PRO A 43 -3.41 -6.06 17.32
C PRO A 43 -2.95 -6.71 16.02
N THR A 44 -1.68 -6.49 15.67
CA THR A 44 -1.03 -7.10 14.51
C THR A 44 0.39 -7.52 14.87
N ALA A 45 0.84 -8.65 14.33
CA ALA A 45 2.19 -9.15 14.55
C ALA A 45 3.19 -8.62 13.50
N ASN A 46 2.70 -8.08 12.39
CA ASN A 46 3.51 -7.62 11.26
C ASN A 46 2.95 -6.31 10.71
N THR A 47 3.81 -5.50 10.07
CA THR A 47 3.38 -4.32 9.29
C THR A 47 2.32 -4.67 8.25
N THR A 48 2.52 -5.80 7.58
CA THR A 48 1.55 -6.38 6.66
C THR A 48 1.24 -7.80 7.15
N PRO A 49 0.00 -8.07 7.61
CA PRO A 49 -0.41 -9.39 8.09
C PRO A 49 -0.26 -10.47 7.01
N ASP A 50 -0.37 -11.75 7.40
CA ASP A 50 -0.48 -12.84 6.43
C ASP A 50 -1.75 -12.69 5.57
N ALA A 51 -1.82 -13.44 4.46
CA ALA A 51 -2.91 -13.33 3.49
C ALA A 51 -4.29 -13.62 4.11
N ILE A 52 -4.39 -14.64 4.98
CA ILE A 52 -5.66 -15.02 5.60
C ILE A 52 -6.13 -13.92 6.56
N THR A 53 -5.23 -13.44 7.42
CA THR A 53 -5.53 -12.35 8.35
C THR A 53 -5.91 -11.07 7.61
N THR A 54 -5.22 -10.75 6.51
CA THR A 54 -5.52 -9.57 5.69
C THR A 54 -6.90 -9.68 5.07
N GLN A 55 -7.22 -10.78 4.39
CA GLN A 55 -8.53 -10.99 3.77
C GLN A 55 -9.67 -11.00 4.78
N ARG A 56 -9.47 -11.62 5.96
CA ARG A 56 -10.45 -11.55 7.07
C ARG A 56 -10.68 -10.13 7.57
N THR A 57 -9.62 -9.33 7.64
CA THR A 57 -9.72 -7.93 8.08
C THR A 57 -10.46 -7.09 7.05
N LEU A 58 -10.17 -7.26 5.76
CA LEU A 58 -10.87 -6.59 4.67
C LEU A 58 -12.35 -6.98 4.62
N ALA A 59 -12.68 -8.25 4.83
CA ALA A 59 -14.08 -8.71 4.92
C ALA A 59 -14.82 -8.05 6.10
N ALA A 60 -14.19 -7.99 7.28
CA ALA A 60 -14.77 -7.32 8.44
C ALA A 60 -14.95 -5.80 8.22
N MET A 61 -14.02 -5.14 7.52
CA MET A 61 -14.13 -3.74 7.11
C MET A 61 -15.33 -3.53 6.18
N ARG A 62 -15.47 -4.37 5.15
CA ARG A 62 -16.62 -4.36 4.25
C ARG A 62 -17.94 -4.54 5.01
N ASP A 63 -18.02 -5.53 5.89
CA ASP A 63 -19.23 -5.84 6.66
C ASP A 63 -19.58 -4.70 7.64
N ALA A 64 -18.58 -3.93 8.08
CA ALA A 64 -18.76 -2.71 8.86
C ALA A 64 -19.12 -1.47 8.01
N GLY A 65 -19.21 -1.58 6.68
CA GLY A 65 -19.48 -0.45 5.78
C GLY A 65 -18.29 0.51 5.63
N VAL A 66 -17.06 0.01 5.75
CA VAL A 66 -15.85 0.78 5.44
C VAL A 66 -15.57 0.66 3.94
N GLU A 67 -15.60 1.78 3.24
CA GLU A 67 -15.43 1.82 1.78
C GLU A 67 -13.97 2.06 1.36
N THR A 68 -13.15 2.60 2.27
CA THR A 68 -11.74 2.93 1.99
C THR A 68 -10.81 2.25 2.99
N VAL A 69 -9.69 1.69 2.50
CA VAL A 69 -8.64 1.13 3.35
C VAL A 69 -7.28 1.71 2.95
N ALA A 70 -6.54 2.20 3.93
CA ALA A 70 -5.13 2.55 3.79
C ALA A 70 -4.26 1.44 4.42
N MET A 71 -3.44 0.81 3.59
CA MET A 71 -2.66 -0.36 3.94
C MET A 71 -1.17 -0.12 3.76
N GLU A 72 -0.38 -0.37 4.79
CA GLU A 72 1.08 -0.44 4.68
C GLU A 72 1.49 -1.78 4.06
N VAL A 73 2.23 -1.71 2.96
CA VAL A 73 2.68 -2.86 2.18
C VAL A 73 4.19 -2.96 2.25
N SER A 74 4.69 -3.86 3.11
CA SER A 74 6.12 -4.12 3.24
C SER A 74 6.66 -4.91 2.04
N SER A 75 7.95 -4.71 1.73
CA SER A 75 8.62 -5.46 0.66
C SER A 75 8.63 -6.97 0.92
N ILE A 76 8.74 -7.36 2.20
CA ILE A 76 8.74 -8.79 2.59
C ILE A 76 7.35 -9.38 2.31
N ALA A 77 6.29 -8.61 2.57
CA ALA A 77 4.92 -9.06 2.31
C ALA A 77 4.63 -9.25 0.81
N LEU A 78 5.20 -8.39 -0.04
CA LEU A 78 5.13 -8.53 -1.50
C LEU A 78 5.82 -9.82 -1.96
N VAL A 79 7.06 -10.07 -1.50
CA VAL A 79 7.82 -11.28 -1.83
C VAL A 79 7.14 -12.55 -1.32
N LEU A 80 6.59 -12.53 -0.11
CA LEU A 80 5.91 -13.67 0.50
C LEU A 80 4.46 -13.87 0.02
N GLY A 81 3.98 -13.04 -0.92
CA GLY A 81 2.62 -13.14 -1.45
C GLY A 81 1.51 -12.86 -0.44
N ARG A 82 1.80 -12.15 0.66
CA ARG A 82 0.80 -11.86 1.71
C ARG A 82 -0.31 -10.93 1.23
N VAL A 83 -0.05 -10.16 0.19
CA VAL A 83 -0.98 -9.21 -0.42
C VAL A 83 -1.54 -9.71 -1.76
N TRP A 84 -1.26 -10.96 -2.13
CA TRP A 84 -1.81 -11.53 -3.35
C TRP A 84 -3.34 -11.62 -3.27
N GLY A 85 -3.99 -11.29 -4.39
CA GLY A 85 -5.45 -11.24 -4.48
C GLY A 85 -6.08 -9.97 -3.88
N ILE A 86 -5.29 -8.99 -3.46
CA ILE A 86 -5.80 -7.66 -3.10
C ILE A 86 -5.77 -6.80 -4.36
N ASP A 87 -6.94 -6.27 -4.73
CA ASP A 87 -7.08 -5.36 -5.86
C ASP A 87 -6.89 -3.92 -5.37
N TYR A 88 -5.73 -3.32 -5.66
CA TYR A 88 -5.43 -1.95 -5.25
C TYR A 88 -5.91 -0.95 -6.30
N ASP A 89 -6.66 0.08 -5.86
CA ASP A 89 -7.01 1.24 -6.69
C ASP A 89 -5.87 2.27 -6.77
N ILE A 90 -5.16 2.43 -5.66
CA ILE A 90 -4.08 3.40 -5.52
C ILE A 90 -2.86 2.72 -4.88
N ALA A 91 -1.70 2.83 -5.53
CA ALA A 91 -0.41 2.46 -4.98
C ALA A 91 0.46 3.71 -4.78
N VAL A 92 1.14 3.79 -3.64
CA VAL A 92 1.94 4.96 -3.26
C VAL A 92 3.36 4.54 -2.91
N PHE A 93 4.34 5.21 -3.50
CA PHE A 93 5.76 5.07 -3.18
C PHE A 93 6.28 6.28 -2.40
N THR A 94 6.86 6.07 -1.22
CA THR A 94 7.41 7.16 -0.40
C THR A 94 8.90 7.44 -0.64
N ASN A 95 9.76 6.44 -0.47
CA ASN A 95 11.22 6.53 -0.66
C ASN A 95 11.85 5.13 -0.59
N LEU A 96 13.11 5.02 -1.03
CA LEU A 96 13.93 3.82 -0.91
C LEU A 96 15.34 4.17 -0.42
N THR A 97 15.60 3.89 0.85
CA THR A 97 16.96 3.87 1.43
C THR A 97 17.36 2.44 1.81
N GLN A 98 18.67 2.20 1.99
CA GLN A 98 19.19 0.88 2.38
C GLN A 98 18.54 0.39 3.69
N ASP A 99 17.84 -0.73 3.59
CA ASP A 99 17.18 -1.44 4.70
C ASP A 99 16.90 -2.90 4.26
N HIS A 100 16.61 -3.79 5.21
CA HIS A 100 16.19 -5.17 4.96
C HIS A 100 17.09 -6.00 4.02
N LEU A 101 18.39 -5.68 3.92
CA LEU A 101 19.33 -6.41 3.06
C LEU A 101 19.71 -7.79 3.60
N ASP A 102 19.50 -8.03 4.89
CA ASP A 102 19.53 -9.35 5.50
C ASP A 102 18.54 -10.31 4.83
N PHE A 103 17.37 -9.79 4.43
CA PHE A 103 16.36 -10.53 3.66
C PHE A 103 16.63 -10.46 2.15
N HIS A 104 16.67 -9.26 1.57
CA HIS A 104 16.69 -9.06 0.10
C HIS A 104 18.03 -9.32 -0.56
N LYS A 105 19.12 -9.34 0.22
CA LYS A 105 20.52 -9.52 -0.23
C LYS A 105 21.09 -8.38 -1.08
N THR A 106 20.29 -7.74 -1.94
CA THR A 106 20.72 -6.62 -2.80
C THR A 106 19.67 -5.51 -2.84
N MET A 107 20.13 -4.27 -3.09
CA MET A 107 19.23 -3.13 -3.30
C MET A 107 18.33 -3.30 -4.53
N ALA A 108 18.83 -3.96 -5.59
CA ALA A 108 18.04 -4.28 -6.77
C ALA A 108 16.83 -5.17 -6.41
N LYS A 109 17.05 -6.26 -5.68
CA LYS A 109 15.96 -7.15 -5.21
C LYS A 109 14.98 -6.43 -4.29
N TYR A 110 15.48 -5.53 -3.44
CA TYR A 110 14.63 -4.73 -2.56
C TYR A 110 13.74 -3.76 -3.36
N THR A 111 14.29 -3.15 -4.42
CA THR A 111 13.58 -2.27 -5.35
C THR A 111 12.52 -3.04 -6.13
N GLU A 112 12.90 -4.16 -6.75
CA GLU A 112 12.00 -5.07 -7.47
C GLU A 112 10.84 -5.53 -6.57
N ALA A 113 11.13 -5.87 -5.31
CA ALA A 113 10.10 -6.27 -4.35
C ALA A 113 9.04 -5.18 -4.15
N LYS A 114 9.41 -3.90 -4.08
CA LYS A 114 8.43 -2.80 -3.97
C LYS A 114 7.72 -2.51 -5.28
N ALA A 115 8.41 -2.65 -6.41
CA ALA A 115 7.86 -2.48 -7.75
C ALA A 115 6.66 -3.42 -8.00
N MET A 116 6.64 -4.60 -7.35
CA MET A 116 5.52 -5.56 -7.42
C MET A 116 4.16 -4.93 -7.05
N LEU A 117 4.12 -3.95 -6.14
CA LEU A 117 2.86 -3.27 -5.78
C LEU A 117 2.29 -2.47 -6.97
N PHE A 118 3.15 -1.81 -7.73
CA PHE A 118 2.76 -1.02 -8.90
C PHE A 118 2.40 -1.90 -10.08
N ALA A 119 3.12 -3.01 -10.27
CA ALA A 119 2.78 -4.02 -11.26
C ALA A 119 1.38 -4.65 -11.02
N GLN A 120 0.91 -4.68 -9.77
CA GLN A 120 -0.41 -5.20 -9.40
C GLN A 120 -1.56 -4.23 -9.70
N LEU A 121 -1.30 -2.94 -9.94
CA LEU A 121 -2.37 -2.03 -10.39
C LEU A 121 -2.97 -2.56 -11.70
N GLY A 122 -2.15 -3.08 -12.62
CA GLY A 122 -2.61 -3.62 -13.89
C GLY A 122 -3.09 -2.54 -14.86
N ASN A 123 -3.26 -2.93 -16.13
CA ASN A 123 -3.50 -1.99 -17.25
C ASN A 123 -4.96 -2.00 -17.73
N LYS A 124 -5.91 -2.36 -16.86
CA LYS A 124 -7.31 -2.44 -17.26
C LYS A 124 -7.91 -1.04 -17.31
N TYR A 125 -8.34 -0.62 -18.50
CA TYR A 125 -9.30 0.46 -18.65
C TYR A 125 -10.65 -0.03 -18.14
N SER A 126 -11.08 0.44 -16.97
CA SER A 126 -12.42 0.13 -16.47
C SER A 126 -13.45 0.91 -17.27
N ALA A 127 -14.47 0.21 -17.78
CA ALA A 127 -15.56 0.81 -18.55
C ALA A 127 -16.42 1.81 -17.75
N ASP A 128 -16.28 1.83 -16.42
CA ASP A 128 -16.95 2.73 -15.47
C ASP A 128 -16.14 4.01 -15.17
N GLY A 129 -14.96 4.18 -15.77
CA GLY A 129 -14.09 5.35 -15.56
C GLY A 129 -13.26 5.31 -14.28
N THR A 130 -13.25 4.22 -13.52
CA THR A 130 -12.33 4.06 -12.38
C THR A 130 -10.91 3.81 -12.86
N ASN A 131 -10.08 4.85 -12.81
CA ASN A 131 -8.66 4.75 -13.13
C ASN A 131 -7.87 4.39 -11.88
N LYS A 132 -7.02 3.37 -12.03
CA LYS A 132 -6.03 3.04 -11.01
C LYS A 132 -4.88 4.05 -11.06
N VAL A 133 -4.38 4.42 -9.88
CA VAL A 133 -3.42 5.53 -9.74
C VAL A 133 -2.15 5.06 -9.04
N ALA A 134 -1.01 5.42 -9.64
CA ALA A 134 0.30 5.35 -8.99
C ALA A 134 0.71 6.75 -8.51
N VAL A 135 1.01 6.89 -7.22
CA VAL A 135 1.56 8.12 -6.63
C VAL A 135 3.02 7.88 -6.28
N LEU A 136 3.92 8.64 -6.88
CA LEU A 136 5.35 8.40 -6.82
C LEU A 136 6.07 9.65 -6.28
N ASN A 137 6.92 9.48 -5.27
CA ASN A 137 7.79 10.55 -4.82
C ASN A 137 9.03 10.66 -5.72
N THR A 138 9.06 11.66 -6.60
CA THR A 138 10.15 11.90 -7.57
C THR A 138 11.39 12.57 -6.97
N ASP A 139 11.35 12.99 -5.69
CA ASP A 139 12.55 13.42 -4.96
C ASP A 139 13.52 12.25 -4.74
N ASP A 140 13.01 11.01 -4.77
CA ASP A 140 13.80 9.79 -4.67
C ASP A 140 14.20 9.28 -6.07
N PRO A 141 15.47 8.89 -6.31
CA PRO A 141 15.90 8.31 -7.59
C PRO A 141 15.07 7.11 -8.04
N VAL A 142 14.65 6.23 -7.13
CA VAL A 142 13.80 5.07 -7.45
C VAL A 142 12.38 5.50 -7.81
N GLY A 143 11.91 6.60 -7.23
CA GLY A 143 10.62 7.18 -7.62
C GLY A 143 10.61 7.69 -9.06
N ARG A 144 11.71 8.31 -9.51
CA ARG A 144 11.91 8.72 -10.92
C ARG A 144 12.03 7.53 -11.87
N GLU A 145 12.67 6.45 -11.42
CA GLU A 145 12.70 5.19 -12.17
C GLU A 145 11.29 4.60 -12.31
N PHE A 146 10.53 4.55 -11.21
CA PHE A 146 9.14 4.09 -11.23
C PHE A 146 8.25 4.97 -12.09
N GLU A 147 8.49 6.28 -12.15
CA GLU A 147 7.75 7.18 -13.05
C GLU A 147 8.00 6.83 -14.52
N THR A 148 9.23 6.45 -14.88
CA THR A 148 9.54 6.05 -16.25
C THR A 148 8.84 4.74 -16.63
N VAL A 149 8.65 3.81 -15.68
CA VAL A 149 8.09 2.48 -15.91
C VAL A 149 6.56 2.44 -15.77
N TYR A 150 6.01 3.16 -14.80
CA TYR A 150 4.61 3.13 -14.38
C TYR A 150 3.88 4.46 -14.57
N GLY A 151 4.60 5.53 -14.91
CA GLY A 151 4.01 6.83 -15.23
C GLY A 151 3.21 6.74 -16.52
N SER A 152 1.92 7.04 -16.44
CA SER A 152 1.11 7.27 -17.62
C SER A 152 1.48 8.65 -18.16
N SER A 153 2.03 8.74 -19.38
CA SER A 153 2.22 10.03 -20.06
C SER A 153 0.87 10.74 -20.12
N THR A 154 0.71 11.78 -19.30
CA THR A 154 -0.44 12.69 -19.37
C THR A 154 0.01 13.86 -20.21
N TYR A 155 -0.44 13.91 -21.47
CA TYR A 155 -0.43 15.12 -22.30
C TYR A 155 -1.70 15.93 -22.02
#